data_AF-A0A1Y1MKP8-F1
#
_entry.id   AF-A0A1Y1MKP8-F1
#
_cell.length_a   1.000
_cell.length_b   1.000
_cell.length_c   1.000
_cell.angle_alpha   90.00
_cell.angle_beta   90.00
_cell.angle_gamma   90.00
#
_symmetry.space_group_name_H-M   'P 1'
#
loop_
_entity.id
_entity.type
_entity.pdbx_description
1 polymer ?
#
loop_
_entity_poly.entity_id
_entity_poly.type
_entity_poly.pdbx_seq_one_letter_code
_entity_poly.pdbx_strand_id
1 'polypeptide(L)'
;MGIRSCLTASRKLLLFLASSALITALLYLAFRAQGIFYPHAGVTTTQDQVAFAYNNTRPETRTRYIPRIIHQIFLNRRDAANETIPATWDAARQSCISLHKDWEYKLWTEKPSRDFIKKEYPWFLRAYDGFTFPVQRA
;
A
#
# COMPACT_ATOMS: atom_id res chain seq x y z
N MET A 1 4.10 36.61 -55.01
CA MET A 1 5.14 35.66 -55.46
C MET A 1 5.97 35.30 -54.24
N GLY A 2 5.69 34.18 -53.57
CA GLY A 2 6.29 33.81 -52.28
C GLY A 2 6.74 32.36 -52.29
N ILE A 3 8.06 32.15 -52.25
CA ILE A 3 8.69 30.83 -52.33
C ILE A 3 8.57 30.18 -50.95
N ARG A 4 7.80 29.10 -50.83
CA ARG A 4 7.78 28.24 -49.63
C ARG A 4 9.06 27.40 -49.63
N SER A 5 10.04 27.79 -48.83
CA SER A 5 11.23 26.99 -48.54
C SER A 5 10.84 25.78 -47.68
N CYS A 6 10.92 24.58 -48.26
CA CYS A 6 10.71 23.32 -47.55
C CYS A 6 12.04 22.94 -46.88
N LEU A 7 12.15 23.12 -45.57
CA LEU A 7 13.33 22.73 -44.79
C LEU A 7 13.43 21.19 -44.75
N THR A 8 14.27 20.62 -45.61
CA THR A 8 14.62 19.20 -45.54
C THR A 8 15.72 19.00 -44.50
N ALA A 9 15.40 18.33 -43.39
CA ALA A 9 16.40 17.98 -42.38
C ALA A 9 17.45 17.05 -42.99
N SER A 10 18.74 17.40 -42.84
CA SER A 10 19.84 16.56 -43.34
C SER A 10 19.75 15.16 -42.73
N ARG A 11 19.98 14.12 -43.55
CA ARG A 11 19.99 12.71 -43.11
C ARG A 11 20.87 12.49 -41.88
N LYS A 12 21.97 13.25 -41.75
CA LYS A 12 22.86 13.21 -40.58
C LYS A 12 22.18 13.73 -39.30
N LEU A 13 21.37 14.78 -39.40
CA LEU A 13 20.62 15.34 -38.28
C LEU A 13 19.50 14.40 -37.84
N LEU A 14 18.79 13.78 -38.79
CA LEU A 14 17.76 12.77 -38.50
C LEU A 14 18.34 11.53 -37.80
N LEU A 15 19.50 11.05 -38.26
CA LEU A 15 20.20 9.93 -37.61
C LEU A 15 20.65 10.30 -36.19
N PHE A 16 21.20 11.50 -35.99
CA PHE A 16 21.61 11.97 -34.66
C PHE A 16 20.44 12.06 -33.68
N LEU A 17 19.31 12.64 -34.10
CA LEU A 17 18.10 12.74 -33.27
C LEU A 17 17.51 11.36 -32.95
N ALA A 18 17.48 10.44 -33.93
CA ALA A 18 17.01 9.07 -33.71
C ALA A 18 17.90 8.31 -32.71
N SER A 19 19.22 8.43 -32.84
CA SER A 19 20.17 7.83 -31.89
C SER A 19 20.03 8.43 -30.50
N SER A 20 19.88 9.76 -30.37
CA SER A 20 19.67 10.43 -29.09
C SER A 20 18.37 9.99 -28.42
N ALA A 21 17.28 9.87 -29.18
CA ALA A 21 16.00 9.40 -28.67
C ALA A 21 16.08 7.94 -28.20
N LEU A 22 16.75 7.07 -28.97
CA LEU A 22 16.99 5.67 -28.59
C LEU A 22 17.81 5.56 -27.31
N ILE A 23 18.91 6.30 -27.19
CA ILE A 23 19.75 6.33 -25.98
C ILE A 23 18.94 6.79 -24.77
N THR A 24 18.13 7.84 -24.92
CA THR A 24 17.29 8.35 -23.83
C THR A 24 16.25 7.33 -23.39
N ALA A 25 15.61 6.66 -24.36
CA ALA A 25 14.65 5.60 -24.06
C ALA A 25 15.32 4.40 -23.34
N LEU A 26 16.51 4.00 -23.78
CA LEU A 26 17.28 2.93 -23.14
C LEU A 26 17.71 3.30 -21.72
N LEU A 27 18.17 4.54 -21.49
CA LEU A 27 18.52 5.02 -20.15
C LEU A 27 17.29 5.10 -19.23
N TYR A 28 16.14 5.53 -19.76
CA TYR A 28 14.89 5.54 -19.01
C TYR A 28 14.44 4.13 -18.64
N LEU A 29 14.50 3.19 -19.58
CA LEU A 29 14.17 1.78 -19.32
C LEU A 29 15.14 1.15 -18.31
N ALA A 30 16.45 1.44 -18.42
CA ALA A 30 17.44 0.97 -17.47
C ALA A 30 17.19 1.52 -16.06
N PHE A 31 16.92 2.83 -15.92
CA PHE A 31 16.58 3.45 -14.64
C PHE A 31 15.30 2.86 -14.02
N ARG A 32 14.28 2.59 -14.84
CA ARG A 32 13.05 1.92 -14.39
C ARG A 32 13.29 0.46 -13.99
N ALA A 33 14.20 -0.24 -14.66
CA ALA A 33 14.57 -1.62 -14.35
C ALA A 33 15.42 -1.74 -13.07
N GLN A 34 16.12 -0.68 -12.65
CA GLN A 34 16.85 -0.70 -11.38
C GLN A 34 15.92 -1.03 -10.19
N GLY A 35 14.66 -0.58 -10.21
CA GLY A 35 13.66 -0.92 -9.19
C GLY A 35 13.27 -2.40 -9.11
N ILE A 36 13.61 -3.21 -10.13
CA ILE A 36 13.36 -4.66 -10.16
C ILE A 36 14.44 -5.42 -9.37
N PHE A 37 15.66 -4.89 -9.35
CA PHE A 37 16.83 -5.54 -8.73
C PHE A 37 17.26 -4.91 -7.41
N TYR A 38 16.58 -3.84 -6.97
CA TYR A 38 16.79 -3.30 -5.63
C TYR A 38 16.05 -4.16 -4.59
N PRO A 39 16.61 -4.29 -3.37
CA PRO A 39 15.94 -5.00 -2.28
C PRO A 39 14.55 -4.39 -2.02
N HIS A 40 13.51 -5.15 -2.34
CA HIS A 40 12.13 -4.88 -1.94
C HIS A 40 11.91 -5.34 -0.48
N ALA A 41 10.87 -4.78 0.15
CA ALA A 41 10.65 -4.82 1.60
C ALA A 41 10.90 -6.20 2.27
N GLY A 42 11.93 -6.25 3.12
CA GLY A 42 12.20 -7.35 4.05
C GLY A 42 13.62 -7.92 3.94
N VAL A 43 14.17 -8.36 5.08
CA VAL A 43 15.34 -9.24 5.08
C VAL A 43 14.87 -10.61 4.60
N THR A 44 15.45 -11.14 3.52
CA THR A 44 15.12 -12.47 3.00
C THR A 44 15.41 -13.52 4.08
N THR A 45 14.37 -13.96 4.78
CA THR A 45 14.47 -14.97 5.83
C THR A 45 13.66 -16.18 5.39
N THR A 46 14.28 -17.35 5.34
CA THR A 46 13.57 -18.60 5.02
C THR A 46 12.70 -19.04 6.19
N GLN A 47 11.68 -19.87 5.92
CA GLN A 47 10.84 -20.43 6.99
C GLN A 47 11.67 -21.21 8.01
N ASP A 48 12.72 -21.91 7.57
CA ASP A 48 13.62 -22.65 8.46
C ASP A 48 14.43 -21.71 9.37
N GLN A 49 14.88 -20.56 8.85
CA GLN A 49 15.57 -19.55 9.66
C GLN A 49 14.64 -18.94 10.70
N VAL A 50 13.37 -18.67 10.35
CA VAL A 50 12.35 -18.21 11.30
C VAL A 50 12.09 -19.26 12.37
N ALA A 51 11.89 -20.53 11.97
CA ALA A 51 11.63 -21.63 12.88
C ALA A 51 12.82 -21.88 13.82
N PHE A 52 14.05 -21.84 13.31
CA PHE A 52 15.27 -21.93 14.09
C PHE A 52 15.36 -20.80 15.12
N ALA A 53 15.16 -19.54 14.71
CA ALA A 53 15.19 -18.41 15.62
C ALA A 53 14.10 -18.51 16.69
N TYR A 54 12.89 -18.94 16.32
CA TYR A 54 11.80 -19.17 17.26
C TYR A 54 12.17 -20.25 18.28
N ASN A 55 12.61 -21.42 17.85
CA ASN A 55 12.91 -22.53 18.78
C ASN A 55 14.11 -22.25 19.69
N ASN A 56 15.11 -21.48 19.22
CA ASN A 56 16.35 -21.26 19.95
C ASN A 56 16.40 -19.95 20.75
N THR A 57 15.38 -19.09 20.66
CA THR A 57 15.30 -17.86 21.47
C THR A 57 14.29 -18.02 22.59
N ARG A 58 14.67 -17.69 23.83
CA ARG A 58 13.74 -17.73 24.97
C ARG A 58 12.63 -16.68 24.78
N PRO A 59 11.34 -16.99 24.99
CA PRO A 59 10.24 -16.07 24.68
C PRO A 59 10.35 -14.70 25.34
N GLU A 60 10.86 -14.68 26.57
CA GLU A 60 11.03 -13.49 27.41
C GLU A 60 12.23 -12.61 27.04
N THR A 61 13.14 -13.09 26.20
CA THR A 61 14.25 -12.29 25.66
C THR A 61 14.01 -11.80 24.24
N ARG A 62 12.85 -12.12 23.63
CA ARG A 62 12.52 -11.68 22.27
C ARG A 62 12.03 -10.24 22.30
N THR A 63 12.75 -9.35 21.61
CA THR A 63 12.26 -8.00 21.33
C THR A 63 10.97 -8.08 20.53
N ARG A 64 9.88 -7.53 21.07
CA ARG A 64 8.59 -7.48 20.38
C ARG A 64 8.51 -6.22 19.53
N TYR A 65 8.67 -6.39 18.23
CA TYR A 65 8.56 -5.29 17.25
C TYR A 65 7.11 -5.01 16.83
N ILE A 66 6.25 -6.02 16.87
CA ILE A 66 4.85 -5.91 16.48
C ILE A 66 4.03 -5.50 17.70
N PRO A 67 3.35 -4.33 17.67
CA PRO A 67 2.44 -3.93 18.74
C PRO A 67 1.30 -4.94 18.92
N ARG A 68 0.85 -5.14 20.16
CA ARG A 68 -0.29 -6.00 20.50
C ARG A 68 -1.62 -5.28 20.20
N ILE A 69 -1.84 -4.94 18.93
CA ILE A 69 -3.04 -4.26 18.44
C ILE A 69 -3.62 -5.07 17.29
N ILE A 70 -4.88 -5.49 17.42
CA ILE A 70 -5.64 -6.12 16.35
C ILE A 70 -6.57 -5.08 15.73
N HIS A 71 -6.34 -4.79 14.46
CA HIS A 71 -7.21 -3.97 13.64
C HIS A 71 -8.15 -4.87 12.84
N GLN A 72 -9.45 -4.61 12.95
CA GLN A 72 -10.50 -5.28 12.21
C GLN A 72 -11.31 -4.24 11.44
N ILE A 73 -11.74 -4.58 10.25
CA ILE A 73 -12.53 -3.70 9.40
C ILE A 73 -13.89 -4.36 9.17
N PHE A 74 -14.95 -3.61 9.42
CA PHE A 74 -16.30 -4.00 9.03
C PHE A 74 -16.95 -2.86 8.25
N LEU A 75 -17.28 -3.12 6.99
CA LEU A 75 -18.00 -2.19 6.14
C LEU A 75 -19.32 -2.81 5.71
N ASN A 76 -20.41 -2.22 6.17
CA ASN A 76 -21.73 -2.59 5.69
C ASN A 76 -21.99 -1.93 4.33
N ARG A 77 -21.99 -2.75 3.26
CA ARG A 77 -22.22 -2.27 1.89
C ARG A 77 -23.68 -1.89 1.60
N ARG A 78 -24.63 -2.35 2.42
CA ARG A 78 -26.06 -2.07 2.22
C ARG A 78 -26.48 -0.80 2.93
N ASP A 79 -25.94 -0.57 4.11
CA ASP A 79 -26.26 0.58 4.95
C ASP A 79 -25.01 1.01 5.72
N ALA A 80 -24.38 2.09 5.29
CA ALA A 80 -23.15 2.59 5.89
C ALA A 80 -23.37 3.12 7.32
N ALA A 81 -24.58 3.57 7.66
CA ALA A 81 -24.90 4.05 8.99
C ALA A 81 -25.10 2.88 9.98
N ASN A 82 -25.34 1.66 9.47
CA ASN A 82 -25.51 0.47 10.30
C ASN A 82 -24.18 -0.27 10.48
N GLU A 83 -23.55 0.00 11.60
CA GLU A 83 -22.29 -0.61 12.04
C GLU A 83 -22.46 -1.95 12.77
N THR A 84 -23.69 -2.49 12.82
CA THR A 84 -23.98 -3.77 13.47
C THR A 84 -23.35 -4.92 12.67
N ILE A 85 -22.40 -5.61 13.29
CA ILE A 85 -21.75 -6.79 12.71
C ILE A 85 -22.76 -7.95 12.70
N PRO A 86 -22.95 -8.66 11.56
CA PRO A 86 -23.77 -9.86 11.50
C PRO A 86 -23.30 -10.91 12.53
N ALA A 87 -24.23 -11.60 13.19
CA ALA A 87 -23.93 -12.55 14.27
C ALA A 87 -22.89 -13.61 13.88
N THR A 88 -22.90 -14.08 12.64
CA THR A 88 -21.92 -15.05 12.13
C THR A 88 -20.49 -14.49 12.12
N TRP A 89 -20.32 -13.20 11.85
CA TRP A 89 -19.02 -12.53 11.85
C TRP A 89 -18.62 -12.06 13.24
N ASP A 90 -19.58 -11.66 14.07
CA ASP A 90 -19.28 -11.30 15.44
C ASP A 90 -18.77 -12.51 16.23
N ALA A 91 -19.33 -13.71 16.03
CA ALA A 91 -18.81 -14.93 16.65
C ALA A 91 -17.31 -15.18 16.33
N ALA A 92 -16.91 -15.00 15.06
CA ALA A 92 -15.51 -15.11 14.65
C ALA A 92 -14.65 -13.98 15.24
N ARG A 93 -15.17 -12.75 15.31
CA ARG A 93 -14.49 -11.63 15.94
C ARG A 93 -14.26 -11.88 17.44
N GLN A 94 -15.29 -12.36 18.15
CA GLN A 94 -15.22 -12.64 19.58
C GLN A 94 -14.25 -13.79 19.90
N SER A 95 -14.12 -14.78 19.02
CA SER A 95 -13.12 -15.84 19.23
C SER A 95 -11.70 -15.26 19.25
N CYS A 96 -11.36 -14.35 18.33
CA CYS A 96 -10.09 -13.63 18.34
C CYS A 96 -9.91 -12.78 19.59
N ILE A 97 -10.97 -12.10 20.07
CA ILE A 97 -10.94 -11.30 21.31
C ILE A 97 -10.68 -12.18 22.52
N SER A 98 -11.34 -13.34 22.59
CA SER A 98 -11.23 -14.26 23.72
C SER A 98 -9.82 -14.86 23.87
N LEU A 99 -9.11 -15.05 22.76
CA LEU A 99 -7.77 -15.64 22.70
C LEU A 99 -6.65 -14.64 23.03
N HIS A 100 -6.87 -13.33 22.82
CA HIS A 100 -5.83 -12.31 23.01
C HIS A 100 -6.32 -11.15 23.90
N LYS A 101 -6.78 -11.49 25.10
CA LYS A 101 -7.40 -10.55 26.06
C LYS A 101 -6.49 -9.36 26.45
N ASP A 102 -5.17 -9.51 26.32
CA ASP A 102 -4.18 -8.50 26.64
C ASP A 102 -3.85 -7.56 25.47
N TRP A 103 -4.56 -7.67 24.34
CA TRP A 103 -4.35 -6.86 23.14
C TRP A 103 -5.36 -5.73 23.04
N GLU A 104 -4.97 -4.64 22.40
CA GLU A 104 -5.88 -3.57 22.01
C GLU A 104 -6.65 -3.98 20.75
N TYR A 105 -7.94 -3.67 20.68
CA TYR A 105 -8.78 -3.95 19.53
C TYR A 105 -9.32 -2.66 18.92
N LYS A 106 -9.10 -2.47 17.62
CA LYS A 106 -9.68 -1.38 16.85
C LYS A 106 -10.62 -1.94 15.79
N LEU A 107 -11.88 -1.57 15.88
CA LEU A 107 -12.87 -1.84 14.84
C LEU A 107 -13.02 -0.59 13.98
N TRP A 108 -12.72 -0.74 12.70
CA TRP A 108 -12.82 0.29 11.68
C TRP A 108 -14.12 0.10 10.90
N THR A 109 -15.04 1.02 11.12
CA THR A 109 -16.30 1.22 10.40
C THR A 109 -16.29 2.62 9.78
N GLU A 110 -17.30 2.97 8.99
CA GLU A 110 -17.31 4.21 8.20
C GLU A 110 -17.07 5.47 9.06
N LYS A 111 -17.74 5.57 10.22
CA LYS A 111 -17.60 6.70 11.13
C LYS A 111 -16.22 6.80 11.80
N PRO A 112 -15.73 5.81 12.58
CA PRO A 112 -14.43 5.90 13.25
C PRO A 112 -13.25 6.00 12.28
N SER A 113 -13.33 5.40 11.09
CA SER A 113 -12.30 5.56 10.06
C SER A 113 -12.26 7.01 9.54
N ARG A 114 -13.42 7.60 9.25
CA ARG A 114 -13.50 9.01 8.85
C ARG A 114 -13.08 9.97 9.97
N ASP A 115 -13.51 9.71 11.20
CA ASP A 115 -13.16 10.54 12.37
C ASP A 115 -11.64 10.49 12.63
N PHE A 116 -11.00 9.34 12.45
CA PHE A 116 -9.54 9.20 12.51
C PHE A 116 -8.84 10.02 11.44
N ILE A 117 -9.26 9.93 10.17
CA ILE A 117 -8.69 10.74 9.09
C ILE A 117 -8.88 12.24 9.35
N LYS A 118 -10.06 12.65 9.78
CA LYS A 118 -10.34 14.06 10.12
C LYS A 118 -9.42 14.58 11.22
N LYS A 119 -9.13 13.75 12.23
CA LYS A 119 -8.32 14.12 13.39
C LYS A 119 -6.82 14.15 13.07
N GLU A 120 -6.30 13.08 12.47
CA GLU A 120 -4.85 12.88 12.29
C GLU A 120 -4.35 13.40 10.93
N TYR A 121 -5.22 13.43 9.92
CA TYR A 121 -4.90 13.80 8.53
C TYR A 121 -5.94 14.77 7.92
N PRO A 122 -6.23 15.92 8.56
CA PRO A 122 -7.28 16.84 8.10
C PRO A 122 -7.05 17.33 6.66
N TRP A 123 -5.79 17.45 6.23
CA TRP A 123 -5.41 17.81 4.86
C TRP A 123 -5.87 16.79 3.80
N PHE A 124 -6.04 15.53 4.18
CA PHE A 124 -6.43 14.43 3.28
C PHE A 124 -7.95 14.20 3.25
N LEU A 125 -8.71 14.77 4.20
CA LEU A 125 -10.12 14.47 4.38
C LEU A 125 -10.95 14.67 3.10
N ARG A 126 -10.68 15.73 2.33
CA ARG A 126 -11.37 15.97 1.05
C ARG A 126 -11.12 14.86 0.02
N ALA A 127 -9.90 14.34 -0.06
CA ALA A 127 -9.57 13.25 -0.98
C ALA A 127 -10.18 11.93 -0.49
N TYR A 128 -10.10 11.67 0.81
CA TYR A 128 -10.71 10.50 1.45
C TYR A 128 -12.24 10.44 1.23
N ASP A 129 -12.94 11.54 1.46
CA ASP A 129 -14.38 11.66 1.22
C ASP A 129 -14.73 11.50 -0.27
N GLY A 130 -13.78 11.79 -1.17
CA GLY A 130 -13.93 11.66 -2.62
C GLY A 130 -13.71 10.25 -3.18
N PHE A 131 -13.33 9.27 -2.36
CA PHE A 131 -13.16 7.91 -2.84
C PHE A 131 -14.48 7.30 -3.30
N THR A 132 -14.47 6.67 -4.48
CA THR A 132 -15.68 6.06 -5.06
C THR A 132 -16.15 4.85 -4.26
N PHE A 133 -15.23 3.99 -3.83
CA PHE A 133 -15.59 2.71 -3.24
C PHE A 133 -15.51 2.74 -1.71
N PRO A 134 -16.51 2.22 -0.98
CA PRO A 134 -16.48 2.17 0.50
C PRO A 134 -15.24 1.49 1.08
N VAL A 135 -14.70 0.47 0.39
CA VAL A 135 -13.47 -0.23 0.82
C VAL A 135 -12.24 0.67 0.89
N GLN A 136 -12.24 1.79 0.17
CA GLN A 136 -11.17 2.80 0.21
C GLN A 136 -11.33 3.76 1.40
N ARG A 137 -12.47 3.69 2.11
CA ARG A 137 -12.83 4.51 3.28
C ARG A 137 -13.01 3.65 4.55
N ALA A 138 -12.39 2.47 4.57
CA ALA A 138 -12.29 1.62 5.74
C ALA A 138 -11.02 1.95 6.54
#